data_AF-A0A4Q3SJX4-F1
#
_entry.id   AF-A0A4Q3SJX4-F1
#
_cell.length_a   1.000
_cell.length_b   1.000
_cell.length_c   1.000
_cell.angle_alpha   90.00
_cell.angle_beta   90.00
_cell.angle_gamma   90.00
#
_symmetry.space_group_name_H-M   'P 1'
#
loop_
_entity.id
_entity.type
_entity.pdbx_description
1 polymer ?
#
loop_
_entity_poly.entity_id
_entity_poly.type
_entity_poly.pdbx_seq_one_letter_code
_entity_poly.pdbx_strand_id
1 'polypeptide(L)'
;MAFLASRWHTGGMSRNEGQTREVSGYAKGEAARLRILDAAMTAFGDGGFKGATTRQIAQSAGVNLPALKYYFGGKEGLYLACAEEIVERYRARMVAPIMQAQAQLEAQHTAEVARAALKTVVRALAEQMMETREAEAWAGFVLREMAEPGPAFAILYEQVWA
;
A
#
# COMPACT_ATOMS: atom_id res chain seq x y z
N MET A 1 43.80 43.36 30.16
CA MET A 1 43.38 44.70 29.71
C MET A 1 42.21 44.55 28.73
N ALA A 2 41.10 45.19 29.08
CA ALA A 2 39.94 45.55 28.26
C ALA A 2 38.87 44.47 27.93
N PHE A 3 37.67 44.84 28.37
CA PHE A 3 36.34 44.22 28.37
C PHE A 3 35.49 44.84 27.22
N LEU A 4 34.32 44.23 26.95
CA LEU A 4 33.08 44.77 26.28
C LEU A 4 32.94 44.57 24.75
N ALA A 5 32.01 43.73 24.29
CA ALA A 5 30.53 43.96 24.11
C ALA A 5 30.27 44.58 22.71
N SER A 6 29.23 44.33 21.91
CA SER A 6 27.93 43.64 21.97
C SER A 6 27.30 43.75 20.57
N ARG A 7 26.32 42.87 20.23
CA ARG A 7 25.16 43.05 19.30
C ARG A 7 25.46 43.51 17.85
N TRP A 8 24.87 42.92 16.80
CA TRP A 8 23.45 42.68 16.47
C TRP A 8 23.34 41.40 15.60
N HIS A 9 22.40 40.46 15.81
CA HIS A 9 20.94 40.45 15.59
C HIS A 9 20.48 40.04 14.17
N THR A 10 19.67 38.98 14.17
CA THR A 10 18.49 38.71 13.33
C THR A 10 18.63 38.56 11.82
N GLY A 11 18.48 37.31 11.35
CA GLY A 11 18.05 37.01 9.99
C GLY A 11 18.23 35.54 9.62
N GLY A 12 17.22 34.69 9.86
CA GLY A 12 17.17 33.35 9.28
C GLY A 12 16.68 32.22 10.18
N MET A 13 15.48 32.34 10.77
CA MET A 13 14.85 31.22 11.49
C MET A 13 13.38 30.96 11.07
N SER A 14 13.00 31.32 9.83
CA SER A 14 11.60 31.22 9.36
C SER A 14 11.36 30.17 8.26
N ARG A 15 12.26 29.20 8.05
CA ARG A 15 12.08 28.17 7.00
C ARG A 15 11.61 26.78 7.48
N ASN A 16 11.54 26.50 8.79
CA ASN A 16 11.31 25.13 9.28
C ASN A 16 9.86 24.79 9.73
N GLU A 17 9.05 25.79 10.08
CA GLU A 17 7.67 25.56 10.58
C GLU A 17 6.67 25.21 9.48
N GLY A 18 6.87 25.74 8.26
CA GLY A 18 6.06 25.41 7.08
C GLY A 18 6.26 23.97 6.60
N GLN A 19 7.51 23.52 6.51
CA GLN A 19 7.85 22.16 6.09
C GLN A 19 7.34 21.10 7.07
N THR A 20 7.37 21.38 8.38
CA THR A 20 6.92 20.42 9.40
C THR A 20 5.40 20.22 9.38
N ARG A 21 4.61 21.27 9.10
CA ARG A 21 3.14 21.20 9.02
C ARG A 21 2.66 20.50 7.74
N GLU A 22 3.34 20.73 6.62
CA GLU A 22 3.00 20.18 5.31
C GLU A 22 3.25 18.66 5.25
N VAL A 23 4.40 18.20 5.76
CA VAL A 23 4.73 16.77 5.87
C VAL A 23 3.76 16.03 6.82
N SER A 24 3.38 16.66 7.94
CA SER A 24 2.40 16.08 8.88
C SER A 24 0.99 15.97 8.27
N GLY A 25 0.58 16.95 7.48
CA GLY A 25 -0.72 16.93 6.78
C GLY A 25 -0.79 15.82 5.73
N TYR A 26 0.28 15.67 4.93
CA TYR A 26 0.39 14.62 3.92
C TYR A 26 0.34 13.22 4.55
N ALA A 27 1.13 12.98 5.60
CA ALA A 27 1.15 11.69 6.30
C ALA A 27 -0.22 11.31 6.90
N LYS A 28 -0.96 12.28 7.44
CA LYS A 28 -2.33 12.06 7.93
C LYS A 28 -3.31 11.74 6.80
N GLY A 29 -3.16 12.38 5.65
CA GLY A 29 -3.95 12.11 4.46
C GLY A 29 -3.73 10.69 3.94
N GLU A 30 -2.48 10.26 3.86
CA GLU A 30 -2.13 8.91 3.41
C GLU A 30 -2.63 7.84 4.38
N ALA A 31 -2.49 8.06 5.69
CA ALA A 31 -3.05 7.16 6.69
C ALA A 31 -4.58 7.07 6.64
N ALA A 32 -5.28 8.13 6.20
CA ALA A 32 -6.71 8.07 5.96
C ALA A 32 -7.05 7.30 4.68
N ARG A 33 -6.31 7.52 3.59
CA ARG A 33 -6.43 6.79 2.32
C ARG A 33 -6.29 5.28 2.55
N LEU A 34 -5.24 4.84 3.23
CA LEU A 34 -4.98 3.43 3.50
C LEU A 34 -6.08 2.77 4.35
N ARG A 35 -6.55 3.42 5.41
CA ARG A 35 -7.69 2.91 6.21
C ARG A 35 -8.97 2.72 5.39
N ILE A 36 -9.22 3.60 4.42
CA ILE A 36 -10.37 3.48 3.53
C ILE A 36 -10.21 2.26 2.62
N LEU A 37 -9.02 2.04 2.06
CA LEU A 37 -8.71 0.88 1.22
C LEU A 37 -8.86 -0.42 1.99
N ASP A 38 -8.32 -0.53 3.21
CA ASP A 38 -8.44 -1.75 4.02
C ASP A 38 -9.90 -2.10 4.34
N ALA A 39 -10.70 -1.09 4.72
CA ALA A 39 -12.13 -1.27 4.98
C ALA A 39 -12.91 -1.62 3.70
N ALA A 40 -12.53 -1.04 2.57
CA ALA A 40 -13.15 -1.30 1.28
C ALA A 40 -12.85 -2.72 0.79
N MET A 41 -11.59 -3.17 0.84
CA MET A 41 -11.20 -4.54 0.48
C MET A 41 -11.97 -5.58 1.28
N THR A 42 -12.10 -5.37 2.60
CA THR A 42 -12.93 -6.23 3.46
C THR A 42 -14.39 -6.25 3.00
N ALA A 43 -15.01 -5.08 2.83
CA ALA A 43 -16.43 -5.00 2.48
C ALA A 43 -16.75 -5.55 1.08
N PHE A 44 -15.88 -5.27 0.11
CA PHE A 44 -15.99 -5.76 -1.26
C PHE A 44 -15.62 -7.23 -1.39
N GLY A 45 -14.73 -7.72 -0.52
CA GLY A 45 -14.64 -9.13 -0.21
C GLY A 45 -16.02 -9.59 0.21
N ASP A 46 -16.41 -9.43 1.46
CA ASP A 46 -17.62 -10.06 2.03
C ASP A 46 -18.89 -9.95 1.16
N GLY A 47 -19.20 -8.77 0.62
CA GLY A 47 -20.45 -8.49 -0.09
C GLY A 47 -20.34 -8.33 -1.60
N GLY A 48 -19.14 -8.46 -2.19
CA GLY A 48 -18.91 -8.12 -3.60
C GLY A 48 -19.14 -6.64 -3.91
N PHE A 49 -18.99 -6.26 -5.18
CA PHE A 49 -19.25 -4.88 -5.60
C PHE A 49 -20.67 -4.44 -5.24
N LYS A 50 -21.70 -5.25 -5.49
CA LYS A 50 -23.11 -4.83 -5.26
C LYS A 50 -23.46 -4.68 -3.77
N GLY A 51 -22.99 -5.58 -2.91
CA GLY A 51 -23.38 -5.62 -1.49
C GLY A 51 -22.72 -4.54 -0.62
N ALA A 52 -21.56 -4.02 -1.01
CA ALA A 52 -20.87 -2.98 -0.25
C ALA A 52 -21.42 -1.57 -0.53
N THR A 53 -21.45 -0.69 0.48
CA THR A 53 -21.80 0.73 0.29
C THR A 53 -20.70 1.65 0.78
N THR A 54 -20.51 2.80 0.11
CA THR A 54 -19.51 3.81 0.50
C THR A 54 -19.77 4.39 1.89
N ARG A 55 -21.02 4.38 2.35
CA ARG A 55 -21.37 4.82 3.71
C ARG A 55 -20.89 3.83 4.77
N GLN A 56 -21.12 2.52 4.57
CA GLN A 56 -20.60 1.48 5.46
C GLN A 56 -19.07 1.50 5.49
N ILE A 57 -18.43 1.60 4.32
CA ILE A 57 -16.97 1.65 4.21
C ILE A 57 -16.40 2.87 4.94
N ALA A 58 -16.95 4.07 4.73
CA ALA A 58 -16.51 5.28 5.42
C ALA A 58 -16.64 5.14 6.94
N GLN A 59 -17.75 4.55 7.41
CA GLN A 59 -17.97 4.29 8.83
C GLN A 59 -16.92 3.33 9.40
N SER A 60 -16.68 2.19 8.74
CA SER A 60 -15.68 1.20 9.17
C SER A 60 -14.25 1.76 9.14
N ALA A 61 -13.95 2.60 8.16
CA ALA A 61 -12.66 3.27 8.04
C ALA A 61 -12.47 4.40 9.07
N GLY A 62 -13.52 4.83 9.77
CA GLY A 62 -13.47 5.97 10.70
C GLY A 62 -13.21 7.30 9.99
N VAL A 63 -13.85 7.50 8.83
CA VAL A 63 -13.80 8.74 8.05
C VAL A 63 -15.21 9.21 7.68
N ASN A 64 -15.36 10.46 7.25
CA ASN A 64 -16.63 10.94 6.71
C ASN A 64 -16.77 10.60 5.21
N LEU A 65 -18.02 10.53 4.72
CA LEU A 65 -18.31 10.20 3.33
C LEU A 65 -17.74 11.21 2.31
N PRO A 66 -17.73 12.53 2.57
CA PRO A 66 -17.05 13.49 1.69
C PRO A 66 -15.56 13.20 1.50
N ALA A 67 -14.83 12.81 2.55
CA ALA A 67 -13.42 12.46 2.47
C ALA A 67 -13.20 11.23 1.57
N LEU A 68 -14.01 10.18 1.73
CA LEU A 68 -13.95 9.02 0.84
C LEU A 68 -14.19 9.41 -0.63
N LYS A 69 -15.21 10.23 -0.90
CA LYS A 69 -15.48 10.73 -2.26
C LYS A 69 -14.34 11.59 -2.81
N TYR A 70 -13.70 12.39 -1.96
CA TYR A 70 -12.55 13.20 -2.34
C TYR A 70 -11.36 12.34 -2.75
N TYR A 71 -11.04 11.29 -2.00
CA TYR A 71 -9.90 10.41 -2.31
C TYR A 71 -10.15 9.50 -3.52
N PHE A 72 -11.37 8.97 -3.67
CA PHE A 72 -11.61 7.85 -4.58
C PHE A 72 -12.70 8.10 -5.64
N GLY A 73 -13.30 9.29 -5.68
CA GLY A 73 -14.32 9.64 -6.67
C GLY A 73 -15.66 8.89 -6.53
N GLY A 74 -15.78 7.95 -5.59
CA GLY A 74 -17.00 7.17 -5.37
C GLY A 74 -16.72 5.69 -5.18
N LYS A 75 -17.75 4.86 -5.37
CA LYS A 75 -17.69 3.42 -5.14
C LYS A 75 -16.82 2.70 -6.18
N GLU A 76 -16.97 3.07 -7.45
CA GLU A 76 -16.24 2.46 -8.57
C GLU A 76 -14.76 2.82 -8.51
N GLY A 77 -14.42 4.11 -8.35
CA GLY A 77 -13.01 4.50 -8.19
C GLY A 77 -12.36 3.90 -6.94
N LEU A 78 -13.11 3.73 -5.84
CA LEU A 78 -12.61 3.00 -4.67
C LEU A 78 -12.39 1.51 -4.96
N TYR A 79 -13.24 0.90 -5.77
CA TYR A 79 -13.11 -0.50 -6.16
C TYR A 79 -11.84 -0.75 -6.99
N LEU A 80 -11.59 0.11 -7.98
CA LEU A 80 -10.37 0.05 -8.80
C LEU A 80 -9.12 0.34 -7.97
N ALA A 81 -9.17 1.35 -7.08
CA ALA A 81 -8.06 1.66 -6.20
C ALA A 81 -7.72 0.52 -5.23
N CYS A 82 -8.71 -0.31 -4.84
CA CYS A 82 -8.43 -1.54 -4.08
C CYS A 82 -7.61 -2.53 -4.90
N ALA A 83 -7.97 -2.74 -6.17
CA ALA A 83 -7.23 -3.63 -7.05
C ALA A 83 -5.80 -3.15 -7.30
N GLU A 84 -5.60 -1.84 -7.52
CA GLU A 84 -4.28 -1.24 -7.66
C GLU A 84 -3.44 -1.40 -6.40
N GLU A 85 -4.01 -1.12 -5.22
CA GLU A 85 -3.32 -1.30 -3.94
C GLU A 85 -2.93 -2.76 -3.69
N ILE A 86 -3.80 -3.69 -4.06
CA ILE A 86 -3.51 -5.14 -4.02
C ILE A 86 -2.30 -5.48 -4.87
N VAL A 87 -2.26 -4.98 -6.11
CA VAL A 87 -1.13 -5.21 -7.01
C VAL A 87 0.15 -4.63 -6.41
N GLU A 88 0.12 -3.42 -5.88
CA GLU A 88 1.30 -2.79 -5.28
C GLU A 88 1.79 -3.54 -4.04
N ARG A 89 0.88 -4.00 -3.16
CA ARG A 89 1.24 -4.84 -2.01
C ARG A 89 1.83 -6.17 -2.45
N TYR A 90 1.25 -6.81 -3.47
CA TYR A 90 1.78 -8.04 -4.04
C TYR A 90 3.17 -7.83 -4.63
N ARG A 91 3.34 -6.77 -5.43
CA ARG A 91 4.60 -6.38 -6.06
C ARG A 91 5.68 -6.14 -5.02
N ALA A 92 5.39 -5.35 -3.98
CA ALA A 92 6.34 -5.06 -2.92
C ALA A 92 6.84 -6.33 -2.21
N ARG A 93 5.95 -7.29 -1.97
CA ARG A 93 6.27 -8.56 -1.29
C ARG A 93 7.01 -9.56 -2.19
N MET A 94 6.72 -9.60 -3.48
CA MET A 94 7.27 -10.59 -4.41
C MET A 94 8.48 -10.09 -5.20
N VAL A 95 8.45 -8.84 -5.68
CA VAL A 95 9.49 -8.30 -6.56
C VAL A 95 10.81 -8.14 -5.82
N ALA A 96 10.80 -7.64 -4.59
CA ALA A 96 12.05 -7.43 -3.85
C ALA A 96 12.83 -8.75 -3.61
N PRO A 97 12.22 -9.84 -3.10
CA PRO A 97 12.89 -11.13 -2.97
C PRO A 97 13.35 -11.73 -4.31
N ILE A 98 12.56 -11.57 -5.38
CA ILE A 98 12.93 -12.06 -6.73
C ILE A 98 14.14 -11.30 -7.28
N MET A 99 14.12 -9.96 -7.21
CA MET A 99 15.25 -9.13 -7.65
C MET A 99 16.51 -9.43 -6.85
N GLN A 100 16.38 -9.64 -5.53
CA GLN A 100 17.50 -10.05 -4.69
C GLN A 100 18.07 -11.41 -5.15
N ALA A 101 17.20 -12.39 -5.40
CA ALA A 101 17.59 -13.71 -5.89
C ALA A 101 18.29 -13.64 -7.27
N GLN A 102 17.77 -12.82 -8.19
CA GLN A 102 18.38 -12.57 -9.49
C GLN A 102 19.77 -11.95 -9.37
N ALA A 103 19.90 -10.87 -8.59
CA ALA A 103 21.18 -10.20 -8.38
C ALA A 103 22.24 -11.14 -7.75
N GLN A 104 21.83 -12.02 -6.85
CA GLN A 104 22.70 -13.05 -6.27
C GLN A 104 23.20 -14.03 -7.33
N LEU A 105 22.30 -14.54 -8.17
CA LEU A 105 22.63 -15.45 -9.26
C LEU A 105 23.56 -14.81 -10.29
N GLU A 106 23.29 -13.57 -10.69
CA GLU A 106 24.12 -12.81 -11.64
C GLU A 106 25.53 -12.54 -11.10
N ALA A 107 25.65 -12.29 -9.80
CA ALA A 107 26.94 -12.05 -9.16
C ALA A 107 27.79 -13.33 -9.11
N GLN A 108 27.19 -14.49 -8.82
CA GLN A 108 27.91 -15.75 -8.59
C GLN A 108 27.11 -16.99 -9.02
N HIS A 109 27.60 -17.68 -10.05
CA HIS A 109 27.00 -18.91 -10.58
C HIS A 109 27.47 -20.17 -9.84
N THR A 110 27.20 -20.26 -8.53
CA THR A 110 27.51 -21.46 -7.72
C THR A 110 26.24 -22.17 -7.24
N ALA A 111 26.35 -23.48 -6.97
CA ALA A 111 25.23 -24.26 -6.44
C ALA A 111 24.75 -23.74 -5.07
N GLU A 112 25.65 -23.20 -4.25
CA GLU A 112 25.33 -22.62 -2.95
C GLU A 112 24.47 -21.35 -3.10
N VAL A 113 24.87 -20.46 -4.00
CA VAL A 113 24.13 -19.22 -4.29
C VAL A 113 22.78 -19.53 -4.91
N ALA A 114 22.71 -20.47 -5.84
CA ALA A 114 21.43 -20.91 -6.42
C ALA A 114 20.47 -21.48 -5.35
N ARG A 115 21.00 -22.26 -4.40
CA ARG A 115 20.21 -22.78 -3.28
C ARG A 115 19.73 -21.66 -2.34
N ALA A 116 20.57 -20.67 -2.08
CA ALA A 116 20.20 -19.51 -1.26
C ALA A 116 19.11 -18.65 -1.93
N ALA A 117 19.29 -18.35 -3.22
CA ALA A 117 18.33 -17.62 -4.04
C ALA A 117 16.95 -18.33 -4.08
N LEU A 118 16.95 -19.65 -4.30
CA LEU A 118 15.73 -20.46 -4.26
C LEU A 118 15.05 -20.41 -2.88
N LYS A 119 15.81 -20.53 -1.80
CA LYS A 119 15.27 -20.41 -0.43
C LYS A 119 14.65 -19.04 -0.17
N THR A 120 15.24 -17.96 -0.69
CA THR A 120 14.69 -16.60 -0.57
C THR A 120 13.33 -16.50 -1.25
N VAL A 121 13.23 -16.97 -2.50
CA VAL A 121 11.97 -16.94 -3.26
C VAL A 121 10.91 -17.84 -2.63
N VAL A 122 11.27 -19.06 -2.25
CA VAL A 122 10.33 -20.01 -1.60
C VAL A 122 9.85 -19.49 -0.25
N ARG A 123 10.72 -18.82 0.52
CA ARG A 123 10.30 -18.18 1.79
C ARG A 123 9.30 -17.07 1.53
N ALA A 124 9.58 -16.17 0.58
CA ALA A 124 8.66 -15.08 0.24
C ALA A 124 7.29 -15.62 -0.22
N LEU A 125 7.28 -16.69 -1.03
CA LEU A 125 6.05 -17.39 -1.42
C LEU A 125 5.32 -17.99 -0.22
N ALA A 126 6.03 -18.67 0.68
CA ALA A 126 5.42 -19.27 1.86
C ALA A 126 4.83 -18.21 2.80
N GLU A 127 5.56 -17.12 3.06
CA GLU A 127 5.09 -15.99 3.88
C GLU A 127 3.84 -15.34 3.26
N GLN A 128 3.84 -15.11 1.95
CA GLN A 128 2.69 -14.61 1.20
C GLN A 128 1.46 -15.51 1.34
N MET A 129 1.64 -16.84 1.26
CA MET A 129 0.53 -17.80 1.37
C MET A 129 0.04 -18.00 2.80
N MET A 130 0.86 -17.72 3.82
CA MET A 130 0.59 -18.05 5.22
C MET A 130 0.17 -16.86 6.09
N GLU A 131 0.18 -15.62 5.60
CA GLU A 131 -0.21 -14.43 6.40
C GLU A 131 -1.74 -14.29 6.60
N THR A 132 -2.23 -14.95 7.65
CA THR A 132 -3.65 -15.20 8.00
C THR A 132 -4.49 -14.01 8.49
N ARG A 133 -4.12 -12.74 8.23
CA ARG A 133 -4.98 -11.59 8.63
C ARG A 133 -5.11 -10.51 7.58
N GLU A 134 -4.01 -10.13 6.95
CA GLU A 134 -4.06 -9.18 5.84
C GLU A 134 -4.47 -9.91 4.56
N ALA A 135 -3.97 -11.14 4.32
CA ALA A 135 -4.39 -11.96 3.20
C ALA A 135 -5.90 -12.25 3.20
N GLU A 136 -6.56 -12.38 4.35
CA GLU A 136 -8.00 -12.64 4.41
C GLU A 136 -8.83 -11.49 3.80
N ALA A 137 -8.42 -10.23 4.01
CA ALA A 137 -9.20 -9.06 3.59
C ALA A 137 -9.19 -8.83 2.07
N TRP A 138 -8.05 -9.03 1.40
CA TRP A 138 -7.96 -8.88 -0.06
C TRP A 138 -8.07 -10.19 -0.83
N ALA A 139 -7.73 -11.36 -0.26
CA ALA A 139 -7.98 -12.63 -0.93
C ALA A 139 -9.47 -12.84 -1.19
N GLY A 140 -10.32 -12.40 -0.26
CA GLY A 140 -11.77 -12.41 -0.46
C GLY A 140 -12.20 -11.55 -1.66
N PHE A 141 -11.53 -10.42 -1.92
CA PHE A 141 -11.77 -9.57 -3.09
C PHE A 141 -11.28 -10.26 -4.37
N VAL A 142 -10.03 -10.73 -4.38
CA VAL A 142 -9.39 -11.35 -5.55
C VAL A 142 -10.12 -12.62 -5.96
N LEU A 143 -10.42 -13.53 -5.02
CA LEU A 143 -11.13 -14.79 -5.32
C LEU A 143 -12.51 -14.55 -5.91
N ARG A 144 -13.20 -13.49 -5.48
CA ARG A 144 -14.49 -13.10 -6.05
C ARG A 144 -14.35 -12.56 -7.46
N GLU A 145 -13.43 -11.64 -7.70
CA GLU A 145 -13.18 -11.15 -9.06
C GLU A 145 -12.73 -12.26 -10.01
N MET A 146 -12.01 -13.28 -9.52
CA MET A 146 -11.66 -14.46 -10.33
C MET A 146 -12.87 -15.34 -10.66
N ALA A 147 -13.84 -15.46 -9.75
CA ALA A 147 -15.05 -16.25 -9.94
C ALA A 147 -16.12 -15.53 -10.78
N GLU A 148 -16.24 -14.21 -10.59
CA GLU A 148 -17.17 -13.32 -11.28
C GLU A 148 -16.40 -12.10 -11.81
N PRO A 149 -15.81 -12.19 -13.03
CA PRO A 149 -14.99 -11.11 -13.59
C PRO A 149 -15.74 -9.79 -13.65
N GLY A 150 -15.25 -8.81 -12.88
CA GLY A 150 -15.75 -7.46 -12.82
C GLY A 150 -14.75 -6.43 -13.34
N PRO A 151 -14.97 -5.13 -13.04
CA PRO A 151 -14.11 -4.04 -13.51
C PRO A 151 -12.66 -4.10 -13.03
N ALA A 152 -12.39 -4.83 -11.93
CA ALA A 152 -11.05 -4.96 -11.37
C ALA A 152 -10.27 -6.15 -11.95
N PHE A 153 -10.95 -7.07 -12.64
CA PHE A 153 -10.34 -8.28 -13.18
C PHE A 153 -9.11 -7.99 -14.06
N ALA A 154 -9.19 -7.02 -14.97
CA ALA A 154 -8.07 -6.68 -15.84
C ALA A 154 -6.82 -6.22 -15.06
N ILE A 155 -7.00 -5.39 -14.02
CA ILE A 155 -5.91 -4.89 -13.17
C ILE A 155 -5.26 -6.04 -12.42
N LEU A 156 -6.06 -6.92 -11.83
CA LEU A 156 -5.56 -8.06 -11.05
C LEU A 156 -4.91 -9.12 -11.93
N TYR A 157 -5.50 -9.44 -13.08
CA TYR A 157 -5.02 -10.50 -13.97
C TYR A 157 -3.73 -10.11 -14.67
N GLU A 158 -3.65 -8.91 -15.25
CA GLU A 158 -2.49 -8.48 -16.04
C GLU A 158 -1.26 -8.18 -15.20
N GLN A 159 -1.41 -7.76 -13.95
CA GLN A 159 -0.28 -7.25 -13.16
C GLN A 159 0.20 -8.20 -12.05
N VAL A 160 -0.65 -9.14 -11.62
CA VAL A 160 -0.28 -10.14 -10.60
C VAL A 160 0.12 -11.47 -11.24
N TRP A 161 -0.53 -11.86 -12.34
CA TRP A 161 -0.51 -13.24 -12.84
C TRP A 161 -0.10 -13.44 -14.31
N ALA A 162 0.20 -12.38 -15.07
CA ALA A 162 0.78 -12.47 -16.42
C ALA A 162 2.31 -12.47 -16.40
#